data_AF-A0A4Z2I6N6-F1
#
_entry.id   AF-A0A4Z2I6N6-F1
#
_cell.length_a   1.000
_cell.length_b   1.000
_cell.length_c   1.000
_cell.angle_alpha   90.00
_cell.angle_beta   90.00
_cell.angle_gamma   90.00
#
_symmetry.space_group_name_H-M   'P 1'
#
loop_
_entity.id
_entity.type
_entity.pdbx_description
1 polymer ?
#
loop_
_entity_poly.entity_id
_entity_poly.type
_entity_poly.pdbx_seq_one_letter_code
_entity_poly.pdbx_strand_id
1 'polypeptide(L)'
;MSSLLLSAVLRTSEVESRAAAAGLTALLSPQMGKDIVWFLRRWTETYLLMEEKLSEQIGLPLSAARWMVRYLLEKVTDNLSAWSSEAELANDTVELLVTLVEKRERAAVVVRCESWWDLATRFAARRPPLHLLSGAAQTALMKALVLGGVAHMDADAKEQYWAEVLRPLRQRFLDLVTRDDFAQISQQESVRREVVATLQALCGIAEATQVDNVAALFSFLVDFLSGCIRLMEVYSDTPETINLIIEVFVEVAHKQICYLGETRSSELYEACLALLQVYAKNTRSSGRQHAPPQEEDQYQDLLLIMELLTNLLSKEFIDFSDSDEVFRNPDQGAPAPGRTVSAVDVVLYGVNIVLPLMSQDLLKFPSLCNQYYKLVTFMCEIFPEKIPQLPEDLFKSLMVSLELGLTSYPPTVMVLSQSV
;
A
#
# COMPACT_ATOMS: atom_id res chain seq x y z
N MET A 1 -36.38 14.12 1.59
CA MET A 1 -35.53 15.24 1.09
C MET A 1 -34.33 14.74 0.28
N SER A 2 -33.92 13.46 0.39
CA SER A 2 -32.74 12.88 -0.28
C SER A 2 -32.90 12.60 -1.79
N SER A 3 -34.09 12.25 -2.30
CA SER A 3 -34.26 11.82 -3.70
C SER A 3 -34.17 12.94 -4.74
N LEU A 4 -34.70 14.13 -4.43
CA LEU A 4 -34.65 15.28 -5.35
C LEU A 4 -33.22 15.82 -5.51
N LEU A 5 -32.47 15.89 -4.41
CA LEU A 5 -31.07 16.31 -4.43
C LEU A 5 -30.22 15.31 -5.21
N LEU A 6 -30.37 14.01 -4.94
CA LEU A 6 -29.70 12.96 -5.70
C LEU A 6 -30.03 13.07 -7.20
N SER A 7 -31.31 13.21 -7.56
CA SER A 7 -31.70 13.34 -8.98
C SER A 7 -31.10 14.58 -9.63
N ALA A 8 -31.02 15.70 -8.92
CA ALA A 8 -30.38 16.90 -9.44
C ALA A 8 -28.89 16.69 -9.69
N VAL A 9 -28.16 16.09 -8.73
CA VAL A 9 -26.72 15.80 -8.88
C VAL A 9 -26.47 14.78 -10.00
N LEU A 10 -27.30 13.73 -10.12
CA LEU A 10 -27.20 12.77 -11.22
C LEU A 10 -27.42 13.41 -12.58
N ARG A 11 -28.32 14.38 -12.71
CA ARG A 11 -28.50 15.14 -13.95
C ARG A 11 -27.26 15.98 -14.27
N THR A 12 -26.66 16.62 -13.28
CA THR A 12 -25.40 17.37 -13.49
C THR A 12 -24.26 16.45 -13.89
N SER A 13 -24.13 15.29 -13.22
CA SER A 13 -23.17 14.23 -13.55
C SER A 13 -23.36 13.72 -14.99
N GLU A 14 -24.60 13.52 -15.42
CA GLU A 14 -24.93 13.11 -16.78
C GLU A 14 -24.55 14.17 -17.83
N VAL A 15 -24.78 15.46 -17.52
CA VAL A 15 -24.36 16.56 -18.41
C VAL A 15 -22.84 16.58 -18.55
N GLU A 16 -22.11 16.40 -17.44
CA GLU A 16 -20.65 16.31 -17.43
C GLU A 16 -20.16 15.12 -18.28
N SER A 17 -20.69 13.92 -18.05
CA SER A 17 -20.29 12.71 -18.80
C SER A 17 -20.56 12.84 -20.30
N ARG A 18 -21.72 13.41 -20.69
CA ARG A 18 -22.03 13.65 -22.11
C ARG A 18 -21.11 14.67 -22.76
N ALA A 19 -20.78 15.74 -22.05
CA ALA A 19 -19.84 16.73 -22.55
C ALA A 19 -18.43 16.14 -22.71
N ALA A 20 -17.97 15.34 -21.74
CA ALA A 20 -16.70 14.62 -21.84
C ALA A 20 -16.69 13.64 -23.03
N ALA A 21 -17.74 12.84 -23.21
CA ALA A 21 -17.89 11.92 -24.33
C ALA A 21 -17.93 12.63 -25.69
N ALA A 22 -18.42 13.87 -25.75
CA ALA A 22 -18.42 14.71 -26.95
C ALA A 22 -17.08 15.41 -27.22
N GLY A 23 -16.04 15.17 -26.42
CA GLY A 23 -14.73 15.82 -26.55
C GLY A 23 -14.71 17.27 -26.05
N LEU A 24 -15.70 17.67 -25.25
CA LEU A 24 -15.82 19.02 -24.68
C LEU A 24 -15.24 19.11 -23.27
N THR A 25 -14.38 18.18 -22.85
CA THR A 25 -13.77 18.14 -21.50
C THR A 25 -13.08 19.45 -21.15
N ALA A 26 -12.44 20.12 -22.11
CA ALA A 26 -11.77 21.41 -21.91
C ALA A 26 -12.73 22.57 -21.54
N LEU A 27 -14.05 22.40 -21.74
CA LEU A 27 -15.07 23.37 -21.35
C LEU A 27 -15.69 23.07 -19.98
N LEU A 28 -15.36 21.92 -19.39
CA LEU A 28 -15.85 21.50 -18.09
C LEU A 28 -14.94 22.01 -16.98
N SER A 29 -15.51 22.22 -15.80
CA SER A 29 -14.76 22.56 -14.61
C SER A 29 -14.35 21.28 -13.87
N PRO A 30 -13.04 21.01 -13.67
CA PRO A 30 -12.61 19.86 -12.87
C PRO A 30 -13.09 19.97 -11.42
N GLN A 31 -13.26 21.18 -10.88
CA GLN A 31 -13.85 21.39 -9.56
C GLN A 31 -15.31 20.90 -9.50
N MET A 32 -16.08 21.10 -10.57
CA MET A 32 -17.44 20.56 -10.66
C MET A 32 -17.42 19.01 -10.64
N GLY A 33 -16.48 18.40 -11.37
CA GLY A 33 -16.26 16.96 -11.34
C GLY A 33 -15.95 16.46 -9.92
N LYS A 34 -15.09 17.17 -9.18
CA LYS A 34 -14.76 16.83 -7.79
C LYS A 34 -15.99 16.89 -6.89
N ASP A 35 -16.79 17.95 -6.99
CA ASP A 35 -18.01 18.11 -6.19
C ASP A 35 -19.03 17.00 -6.48
N ILE A 36 -19.17 16.60 -7.75
CA ILE A 36 -20.04 15.49 -8.17
C ILE A 36 -19.54 14.18 -7.57
N VAL A 37 -18.26 13.84 -7.78
CA VAL A 37 -17.67 12.59 -7.30
C VAL A 37 -17.72 12.50 -5.78
N TRP A 38 -17.38 13.57 -5.07
CA TRP A 38 -17.48 13.68 -3.62
C TRP A 38 -18.90 13.42 -3.12
N PHE A 39 -19.91 14.02 -3.78
CA PHE A 39 -21.31 13.82 -3.41
C PHE A 39 -21.72 12.36 -3.63
N LEU A 40 -21.38 11.80 -4.80
CA LEU A 40 -21.71 10.42 -5.15
C LEU A 40 -21.03 9.43 -4.20
N ARG A 41 -19.78 9.67 -3.78
CA ARG A 41 -19.08 8.84 -2.79
C ARG A 41 -19.81 8.84 -1.45
N ARG A 42 -20.08 10.01 -0.88
CA ARG A 42 -20.82 10.14 0.38
C ARG A 42 -22.19 9.50 0.32
N TRP A 43 -22.89 9.67 -0.80
CA TRP A 43 -24.18 9.06 -1.02
C TRP A 43 -24.09 7.53 -1.09
N THR A 44 -23.07 7.00 -1.77
CA THR A 44 -22.82 5.55 -1.91
C THR A 44 -22.49 4.90 -0.57
N GLU A 45 -21.71 5.55 0.29
CA GLU A 45 -21.41 5.08 1.65
C GLU A 45 -22.67 4.97 2.52
N THR A 46 -23.59 5.92 2.34
CA THR A 46 -24.72 6.10 3.26
C THR A 46 -26.00 5.40 2.78
N TYR A 47 -26.29 5.35 1.49
CA TYR A 47 -27.63 4.99 0.98
C TYR A 47 -27.65 3.81 -0.01
N LEU A 48 -26.50 3.39 -0.55
CA LEU A 48 -26.45 2.33 -1.55
C LEU A 48 -26.19 0.98 -0.89
N LEU A 49 -27.17 0.06 -1.02
CA LEU A 49 -27.10 -1.31 -0.48
C LEU A 49 -26.72 -1.30 1.02
N MET A 50 -27.61 -0.71 1.82
CA MET A 50 -27.48 -0.65 3.28
C MET A 50 -27.76 -2.02 3.90
N GLU A 51 -27.18 -2.28 5.09
CA GLU A 51 -27.47 -3.48 5.87
C GLU A 51 -28.98 -3.67 6.07
N GLU A 52 -29.43 -4.93 5.99
CA GLU A 52 -30.86 -5.32 5.97
C GLU A 52 -31.70 -4.67 7.08
N LYS A 53 -31.12 -4.46 8.27
CA LYS A 53 -31.80 -3.87 9.43
C LYS A 53 -32.23 -2.40 9.24
N LEU A 54 -31.60 -1.67 8.33
CA LEU A 54 -31.90 -0.26 8.00
C LEU A 54 -32.60 -0.11 6.64
N SER A 55 -32.58 -1.16 5.82
CA SER A 55 -33.08 -1.17 4.44
C SER A 55 -34.59 -1.04 4.34
N GLU A 56 -35.36 -1.56 5.30
CA GLU A 56 -36.84 -1.65 5.21
C GLU A 56 -37.56 -0.28 5.15
N GLN A 57 -36.92 0.80 5.59
CA GLN A 57 -37.55 2.14 5.66
C GLN A 57 -36.94 3.19 4.72
N ILE A 58 -35.68 3.03 4.29
CA ILE A 58 -34.90 4.09 3.60
C ILE A 58 -34.15 3.54 2.36
N GLY A 59 -34.06 2.22 2.19
CA GLY A 59 -33.29 1.59 1.13
C GLY A 59 -33.89 1.77 -0.28
N LEU A 60 -33.01 1.84 -1.28
CA LEU A 60 -33.41 1.75 -2.69
C LEU A 60 -33.91 0.33 -3.01
N PRO A 61 -34.93 0.18 -3.86
CA PRO A 61 -35.26 -1.12 -4.44
C PRO A 61 -34.03 -1.76 -5.09
N LEU A 62 -33.86 -3.08 -4.95
CA LEU A 62 -32.66 -3.80 -5.42
C LEU A 62 -32.36 -3.55 -6.91
N SER A 63 -33.38 -3.44 -7.76
CA SER A 63 -33.24 -3.10 -9.18
C SER A 63 -32.65 -1.70 -9.39
N ALA A 64 -33.11 -0.70 -8.62
CA ALA A 64 -32.61 0.66 -8.67
C ALA A 64 -31.19 0.76 -8.11
N ALA A 65 -30.87 -0.01 -7.06
CA ALA A 65 -29.52 -0.10 -6.51
C ALA A 65 -28.53 -0.70 -7.53
N ARG A 66 -28.91 -1.78 -8.24
CA ARG A 66 -28.07 -2.36 -9.31
C ARG A 66 -27.84 -1.38 -10.45
N TRP A 67 -28.90 -0.67 -10.87
CA TRP A 67 -28.77 0.38 -11.88
C TRP A 67 -27.81 1.48 -11.42
N MET A 68 -27.91 1.89 -10.16
CA MET A 68 -27.02 2.91 -9.60
C MET A 68 -25.56 2.46 -9.56
N VAL A 69 -25.28 1.22 -9.15
CA VAL A 69 -23.92 0.66 -9.19
C VAL A 69 -23.35 0.72 -10.60
N ARG A 70 -24.14 0.32 -11.61
CA ARG A 70 -23.73 0.39 -13.01
C ARG A 70 -23.44 1.82 -13.46
N TYR A 71 -24.35 2.76 -13.15
CA TYR A 71 -24.17 4.18 -13.45
C TYR A 71 -22.89 4.75 -12.83
N LEU A 72 -22.63 4.46 -11.56
CA LEU A 72 -21.45 4.94 -10.85
C LEU A 72 -20.16 4.34 -11.44
N LEU A 73 -20.18 3.07 -11.84
CA LEU A 73 -19.05 2.42 -12.49
C LEU A 73 -18.76 2.98 -13.89
N GLU A 74 -19.81 3.27 -14.67
CA GLU A 74 -19.70 3.99 -15.95
C GLU A 74 -19.12 5.40 -15.72
N LYS A 75 -19.62 6.12 -14.71
CA LYS A 75 -19.11 7.44 -14.33
C LYS A 75 -17.63 7.42 -13.94
N VAL A 76 -17.20 6.44 -13.16
CA VAL A 76 -15.78 6.24 -12.82
C VAL A 76 -14.97 6.03 -14.08
N THR A 77 -15.42 5.13 -14.95
CA THR A 77 -14.72 4.77 -16.18
C THR A 77 -14.54 5.97 -17.12
N ASP A 78 -15.59 6.78 -17.27
CA ASP A 78 -15.58 7.99 -18.08
C ASP A 78 -14.63 9.04 -17.48
N ASN A 79 -14.71 9.27 -16.17
CA ASN A 79 -13.87 10.22 -15.48
C ASN A 79 -12.38 9.85 -15.56
N LEU A 80 -12.02 8.59 -15.32
CA LEU A 80 -10.62 8.14 -15.43
C LEU A 80 -10.09 8.22 -16.86
N SER A 81 -10.98 8.20 -17.85
CA SER A 81 -10.60 8.37 -19.25
C SER A 81 -10.45 9.83 -19.67
N ALA A 82 -11.34 10.71 -19.19
CA ALA A 82 -11.39 12.11 -19.56
C ALA A 82 -10.48 13.01 -18.71
N TRP A 83 -10.32 12.68 -17.43
CA TRP A 83 -9.65 13.51 -16.42
C TRP A 83 -8.34 12.91 -15.93
N SER A 84 -7.67 12.08 -16.73
CA SER A 84 -6.40 11.44 -16.34
C SER A 84 -5.27 12.44 -16.06
N SER A 85 -5.36 13.67 -16.58
CA SER A 85 -4.41 14.76 -16.30
C SER A 85 -4.69 15.52 -15.00
N GLU A 86 -5.91 15.42 -14.46
CA GLU A 86 -6.32 16.13 -13.24
C GLU A 86 -6.16 15.19 -12.04
N ALA A 87 -4.96 15.19 -11.45
CA ALA A 87 -4.56 14.20 -10.43
C ALA A 87 -5.53 14.11 -9.24
N GLU A 88 -6.01 15.25 -8.72
CA GLU A 88 -6.95 15.26 -7.59
C GLU A 88 -8.31 14.65 -7.96
N LEU A 89 -8.87 15.01 -9.12
CA LEU A 89 -10.15 14.47 -9.57
C LEU A 89 -10.03 12.99 -9.92
N ALA A 90 -8.93 12.57 -10.52
CA ALA A 90 -8.65 11.16 -10.77
C ALA A 90 -8.58 10.37 -9.45
N ASN A 91 -7.87 10.87 -8.44
CA ASN A 91 -7.80 10.25 -7.11
C ASN A 91 -9.20 10.15 -6.47
N ASP A 92 -9.97 11.24 -6.45
CA ASP A 92 -11.34 11.24 -5.90
C ASP A 92 -12.24 10.24 -6.64
N THR A 93 -12.05 10.10 -7.96
CA THR A 93 -12.81 9.16 -8.80
C THR A 93 -12.46 7.70 -8.48
N VAL A 94 -11.17 7.39 -8.29
CA VAL A 94 -10.75 6.05 -7.89
C VAL A 94 -11.22 5.74 -6.46
N GLU A 95 -11.22 6.72 -5.56
CA GLU A 95 -11.76 6.55 -4.20
C GLU A 95 -13.26 6.22 -4.22
N LEU A 96 -14.05 6.81 -5.13
CA LEU A 96 -15.43 6.39 -5.36
C LEU A 96 -15.51 4.93 -5.81
N LEU A 97 -14.58 4.47 -6.66
CA LEU A 97 -14.51 3.07 -7.07
C LEU A 97 -14.18 2.13 -5.90
N VAL A 98 -13.20 2.50 -5.06
CA VAL A 98 -12.86 1.78 -3.83
C VAL A 98 -14.11 1.66 -2.95
N THR A 99 -14.82 2.77 -2.72
CA THR A 99 -16.09 2.77 -1.99
C THR A 99 -17.11 1.80 -2.60
N LEU A 100 -17.22 1.67 -3.92
CA LEU A 100 -18.15 0.71 -4.54
C LEU A 100 -17.82 -0.76 -4.23
N VAL A 101 -16.56 -1.09 -3.93
CA VAL A 101 -16.12 -2.49 -3.74
C VAL A 101 -15.72 -2.83 -2.30
N GLU A 102 -15.63 -1.84 -1.40
CA GLU A 102 -15.31 -2.05 0.02
C GLU A 102 -16.28 -2.98 0.75
N LYS A 103 -17.57 -3.00 0.34
CA LYS A 103 -18.59 -3.86 0.96
C LYS A 103 -18.93 -5.01 0.04
N ARG A 104 -18.96 -6.23 0.61
CA ARG A 104 -19.28 -7.50 -0.08
C ARG A 104 -20.53 -7.42 -0.96
N GLU A 105 -21.61 -6.82 -0.48
CA GLU A 105 -22.88 -6.72 -1.21
C GLU A 105 -22.76 -5.86 -2.48
N ARG A 106 -22.04 -4.73 -2.38
CA ARG A 106 -21.80 -3.83 -3.53
C ARG A 106 -20.82 -4.47 -4.50
N ALA A 107 -19.72 -5.03 -4.01
CA ALA A 107 -18.73 -5.75 -4.81
C ALA A 107 -19.37 -6.87 -5.64
N ALA A 108 -20.29 -7.65 -5.05
CA ALA A 108 -21.01 -8.72 -5.74
C ALA A 108 -21.86 -8.24 -6.94
N VAL A 109 -22.29 -6.98 -6.94
CA VAL A 109 -22.97 -6.37 -8.09
C VAL A 109 -21.96 -5.79 -9.09
N VAL A 110 -20.92 -5.11 -8.60
CA VAL A 110 -19.87 -4.46 -9.42
C VAL A 110 -19.19 -5.47 -10.33
N VAL A 111 -18.73 -6.61 -9.79
CA VAL A 111 -17.98 -7.64 -10.55
C VAL A 111 -18.81 -8.34 -11.63
N ARG A 112 -20.14 -8.15 -11.65
CA ARG A 112 -21.03 -8.68 -12.70
C ARG A 112 -21.21 -7.71 -13.87
N CYS A 113 -20.71 -6.48 -13.75
CA CYS A 113 -20.79 -5.48 -14.80
C CYS A 113 -19.64 -5.67 -15.80
N GLU A 114 -19.94 -5.66 -17.10
CA GLU A 114 -18.94 -5.75 -18.17
C GLU A 114 -17.91 -4.61 -18.08
N SER A 115 -18.36 -3.40 -17.72
CA SER A 115 -17.50 -2.23 -17.55
C SER A 115 -16.41 -2.40 -16.48
N TRP A 116 -16.62 -3.28 -15.49
CA TRP A 116 -15.61 -3.63 -14.49
C TRP A 116 -14.43 -4.35 -15.12
N TRP A 117 -14.73 -5.38 -15.92
CA TRP A 117 -13.73 -6.20 -16.60
C TRP A 117 -13.05 -5.45 -17.74
N ASP A 118 -13.78 -4.57 -18.43
CA ASP A 118 -13.19 -3.64 -19.41
C ASP A 118 -12.22 -2.66 -18.76
N LEU A 119 -12.52 -2.17 -17.54
CA LEU A 119 -11.61 -1.32 -16.77
C LEU A 119 -10.37 -2.10 -16.34
N ALA A 120 -10.54 -3.30 -15.77
CA ALA A 120 -9.44 -4.18 -15.35
C ALA A 120 -8.51 -4.50 -16.53
N THR A 121 -9.08 -4.88 -17.68
CA THR A 121 -8.33 -5.19 -18.90
C THR A 121 -7.55 -3.99 -19.42
N ARG A 122 -8.17 -2.79 -19.47
CA ARG A 122 -7.50 -1.56 -19.91
C ARG A 122 -6.39 -1.14 -18.95
N PHE A 123 -6.59 -1.29 -17.64
CA PHE A 123 -5.56 -1.01 -16.65
C PHE A 123 -4.38 -1.96 -16.78
N ALA A 124 -4.67 -3.27 -16.92
CA ALA A 124 -3.65 -4.29 -17.14
C ALA A 124 -2.89 -4.12 -18.46
N ALA A 125 -3.51 -3.55 -19.49
CA ALA A 125 -2.86 -3.31 -20.79
C ALA A 125 -1.78 -2.21 -20.76
N ARG A 126 -1.66 -1.42 -19.67
CA ARG A 126 -0.67 -0.33 -19.51
C ARG A 126 -0.65 0.66 -20.68
N ARG A 127 -1.85 1.05 -21.16
CA ARG A 127 -2.02 2.05 -22.23
C ARG A 127 -2.68 3.33 -21.72
N PRO A 128 -2.45 4.48 -22.37
CA PRO A 128 -3.22 5.69 -22.11
C PRO A 128 -4.73 5.41 -22.29
N PRO A 129 -5.61 6.09 -21.51
CA PRO A 129 -5.28 7.14 -20.54
C PRO A 129 -4.89 6.62 -19.14
N LEU A 130 -5.24 5.38 -18.80
CA LEU A 130 -5.07 4.84 -17.43
C LEU A 130 -3.61 4.72 -16.98
N HIS A 131 -2.68 4.48 -17.91
CA HIS A 131 -1.25 4.47 -17.61
C HIS A 131 -0.69 5.86 -17.22
N LEU A 132 -1.41 6.94 -17.52
CA LEU A 132 -0.99 8.32 -17.21
C LEU A 132 -1.48 8.80 -15.83
N LEU A 133 -2.27 7.99 -15.13
CA LEU A 133 -2.73 8.30 -13.79
C LEU A 133 -1.54 8.46 -12.82
N SER A 134 -1.73 9.29 -11.79
CA SER A 134 -0.76 9.45 -10.69
C SER A 134 -0.47 8.11 -10.00
N GLY A 135 0.68 7.98 -9.32
CA GLY A 135 1.00 6.79 -8.53
C GLY A 135 -0.11 6.42 -7.53
N ALA A 136 -0.58 7.41 -6.77
CA ALA A 136 -1.70 7.25 -5.83
C ALA A 136 -2.98 6.71 -6.50
N ALA A 137 -3.37 7.25 -7.66
CA ALA A 137 -4.53 6.75 -8.40
C ALA A 137 -4.32 5.32 -8.92
N GLN A 138 -3.12 4.96 -9.36
CA GLN A 138 -2.81 3.60 -9.81
C GLN A 138 -2.85 2.60 -8.65
N THR A 139 -2.32 2.97 -7.48
CA THR A 139 -2.37 2.20 -6.23
C THR A 139 -3.81 1.97 -5.79
N ALA A 140 -4.60 3.04 -5.69
CA ALA A 140 -6.00 2.95 -5.30
C ALA A 140 -6.85 2.17 -6.33
N LEU A 141 -6.51 2.23 -7.62
CA LEU A 141 -7.21 1.50 -8.67
C LEU A 141 -6.91 0.01 -8.57
N MET A 142 -5.64 -0.35 -8.33
CA MET A 142 -5.26 -1.75 -8.08
C MET A 142 -5.92 -2.27 -6.81
N LYS A 143 -5.94 -1.47 -5.74
CA LYS A 143 -6.66 -1.78 -4.49
C LYS A 143 -8.12 -2.08 -4.75
N ALA A 144 -8.82 -1.23 -5.50
CA ALA A 144 -10.23 -1.47 -5.85
C ALA A 144 -10.39 -2.79 -6.62
N LEU A 145 -9.54 -3.05 -7.62
CA LEU A 145 -9.60 -4.30 -8.40
C LEU A 145 -9.40 -5.54 -7.51
N VAL A 146 -8.50 -5.48 -6.53
CA VAL A 146 -8.27 -6.58 -5.57
C VAL A 146 -9.44 -6.73 -4.59
N LEU A 147 -9.98 -5.62 -4.08
CA LEU A 147 -11.17 -5.62 -3.22
C LEU A 147 -12.41 -6.20 -3.91
N GLY A 148 -12.53 -6.08 -5.24
CA GLY A 148 -13.58 -6.77 -5.99
C GLY A 148 -13.59 -8.29 -5.78
N GLY A 149 -12.44 -8.91 -5.50
CA GLY A 149 -12.30 -10.34 -5.19
C GLY A 149 -12.89 -10.76 -3.83
N VAL A 150 -13.32 -9.80 -3.01
CA VAL A 150 -14.06 -10.02 -1.74
C VAL A 150 -15.54 -10.30 -2.01
N ALA A 151 -16.03 -10.05 -3.23
CA ALA A 151 -17.39 -10.40 -3.63
C ALA A 151 -17.71 -11.88 -3.33
N HIS A 152 -18.99 -12.15 -3.02
CA HIS A 152 -19.43 -13.52 -2.78
C HIS A 152 -19.41 -14.32 -4.10
N MET A 153 -18.36 -15.12 -4.24
CA MET A 153 -18.07 -16.02 -5.36
C MET A 153 -17.80 -17.42 -4.82
N ASP A 154 -18.07 -18.43 -5.63
CA ASP A 154 -17.59 -19.79 -5.39
C ASP A 154 -16.07 -19.88 -5.61
N ALA A 155 -15.45 -20.96 -5.14
CA ALA A 155 -13.99 -21.13 -5.16
C ALA A 155 -13.41 -21.02 -6.58
N ASP A 156 -14.06 -21.66 -7.56
CA ASP A 156 -13.62 -21.67 -8.96
C ASP A 156 -13.68 -20.27 -9.59
N ALA A 157 -14.78 -19.52 -9.38
CA ALA A 157 -14.88 -18.16 -9.90
C ALA A 157 -13.91 -17.20 -9.19
N LYS A 158 -13.65 -17.42 -7.89
CA LYS A 158 -12.66 -16.63 -7.15
C LYS A 158 -11.23 -16.87 -7.67
N GLU A 159 -10.88 -18.12 -7.99
CA GLU A 159 -9.59 -18.43 -8.62
C GLU A 159 -9.46 -17.79 -10.00
N GLN A 160 -10.50 -17.86 -10.83
CA GLN A 160 -10.56 -17.18 -12.13
C GLN A 160 -10.43 -15.66 -11.99
N TYR A 161 -11.10 -15.07 -10.99
CA TYR A 161 -10.99 -13.64 -10.70
C TYR A 161 -9.54 -13.22 -10.42
N TRP A 162 -8.86 -13.94 -9.52
CA TRP A 162 -7.46 -13.67 -9.21
C TRP A 162 -6.54 -13.87 -10.42
N ALA A 163 -6.82 -14.90 -11.21
CA ALA A 163 -6.12 -15.16 -12.45
C ALA A 163 -6.25 -14.02 -13.47
N GLU A 164 -7.40 -13.36 -13.57
CA GLU A 164 -7.58 -12.25 -14.49
C GLU A 164 -6.97 -10.94 -13.98
N VAL A 165 -7.10 -10.65 -12.68
CA VAL A 165 -6.62 -9.39 -12.10
C VAL A 165 -5.11 -9.40 -11.82
N LEU A 166 -4.57 -10.48 -11.24
CA LEU A 166 -3.19 -10.51 -10.72
C LEU A 166 -2.18 -11.12 -11.69
N ARG A 167 -2.57 -12.10 -12.51
CA ARG A 167 -1.65 -12.79 -13.44
C ARG A 167 -0.97 -11.84 -14.44
N PRO A 168 -1.66 -10.85 -15.05
CA PRO A 168 -1.01 -9.94 -15.99
C PRO A 168 0.14 -9.15 -15.34
N LEU A 169 -0.02 -8.72 -14.09
CA LEU A 169 1.03 -8.04 -13.34
C LEU A 169 2.23 -8.96 -13.09
N ARG A 170 1.97 -10.20 -12.64
CA ARG A 170 3.01 -11.21 -12.40
C ARG A 170 3.81 -11.53 -13.65
N GLN A 171 3.14 -11.78 -14.77
CA GLN A 171 3.79 -12.09 -16.04
C GLN A 171 4.69 -10.93 -16.48
N ARG A 172 4.18 -9.69 -16.51
CA ARG A 172 4.98 -8.53 -16.90
C ARG A 172 6.19 -8.31 -16.00
N PHE A 173 6.01 -8.45 -14.68
CA PHE A 173 7.11 -8.30 -13.75
C PHE A 173 8.20 -9.34 -13.99
N LEU A 174 7.82 -10.62 -14.10
CA LEU A 174 8.74 -11.72 -14.38
C LEU A 174 9.44 -11.52 -15.72
N ASP A 175 8.70 -11.19 -16.77
CA ASP A 175 9.23 -10.93 -18.11
C ASP A 175 10.19 -9.74 -18.15
N LEU A 176 10.13 -8.83 -17.16
CA LEU A 176 11.02 -7.67 -17.04
C LEU A 176 12.28 -8.02 -16.23
N VAL A 177 12.13 -8.63 -15.05
CA VAL A 177 13.25 -8.92 -14.14
C VAL A 177 14.08 -10.14 -14.55
N THR A 178 13.55 -11.02 -15.40
CA THR A 178 14.27 -12.20 -15.91
C THR A 178 15.06 -11.94 -17.19
N ARG A 179 14.98 -10.73 -17.76
CA ARG A 179 15.72 -10.40 -18.98
C ARG A 179 17.22 -10.28 -18.71
N ASP A 180 18.01 -10.89 -19.57
CA ASP A 180 19.48 -10.79 -19.50
C ASP A 180 20.00 -9.35 -19.67
N ASP A 181 19.29 -8.52 -20.44
CA ASP A 181 19.62 -7.11 -20.69
C ASP A 181 19.05 -6.14 -19.65
N PHE A 182 18.35 -6.63 -18.62
CA PHE A 182 17.59 -5.80 -17.69
C PHE A 182 18.43 -4.68 -17.06
N ALA A 183 19.63 -4.99 -16.57
CA ALA A 183 20.52 -3.99 -15.95
C ALA A 183 20.97 -2.88 -16.92
N GLN A 184 20.97 -3.14 -18.24
CA GLN A 184 21.34 -2.16 -19.26
C GLN A 184 20.16 -1.26 -19.66
N ILE A 185 18.94 -1.84 -19.67
CA ILE A 185 17.72 -1.13 -20.09
C ILE A 185 16.95 -0.50 -18.91
N SER A 186 17.29 -0.85 -17.67
CA SER A 186 16.57 -0.43 -16.46
C SER A 186 16.42 1.09 -16.32
N GLN A 187 17.43 1.83 -16.78
CA GLN A 187 17.46 3.30 -16.74
C GLN A 187 16.65 3.97 -17.85
N GLN A 188 16.12 3.20 -18.82
CA GLN A 188 15.21 3.74 -19.82
C GLN A 188 13.89 4.15 -19.17
N GLU A 189 13.39 5.33 -19.52
CA GLU A 189 12.18 5.91 -18.92
C GLU A 189 10.96 4.98 -19.01
N SER A 190 10.79 4.25 -20.12
CA SER A 190 9.70 3.29 -20.28
C SER A 190 9.80 2.10 -19.32
N VAL A 191 11.01 1.60 -19.09
CA VAL A 191 11.25 0.47 -18.17
C VAL A 191 11.08 0.93 -16.73
N ARG A 192 11.66 2.08 -16.38
CA ARG A 192 11.51 2.71 -15.07
C ARG A 192 10.04 2.97 -14.72
N ARG A 193 9.25 3.49 -15.66
CA ARG A 193 7.80 3.67 -15.47
C ARG A 193 7.05 2.37 -15.23
N GLU A 194 7.38 1.29 -15.95
CA GLU A 194 6.74 -0.01 -15.70
C GLU A 194 7.12 -0.59 -14.33
N VAL A 195 8.38 -0.40 -13.90
CA VAL A 195 8.82 -0.79 -12.55
C VAL A 195 8.05 0.00 -11.49
N VAL A 196 8.03 1.34 -11.58
CA VAL A 196 7.29 2.20 -10.65
C VAL A 196 5.80 1.83 -10.62
N ALA A 197 5.16 1.67 -11.79
CA ALA A 197 3.76 1.31 -11.88
C ALA A 197 3.47 -0.10 -11.32
N THR A 198 4.46 -1.01 -11.37
CA THR A 198 4.37 -2.34 -10.75
C THR A 198 4.45 -2.23 -9.25
N LEU A 199 5.41 -1.48 -8.71
CA LEU A 199 5.54 -1.27 -7.26
C LEU A 199 4.29 -0.58 -6.67
N GLN A 200 3.75 0.45 -7.33
CA GLN A 200 2.48 1.09 -6.95
C GLN A 200 1.33 0.06 -6.93
N ALA A 201 1.27 -0.84 -7.92
CA ALA A 201 0.28 -1.92 -7.91
C ALA A 201 0.49 -2.89 -6.73
N LEU A 202 1.73 -3.19 -6.34
CA LEU A 202 2.01 -4.01 -5.15
C LEU A 202 1.54 -3.34 -3.86
N CYS A 203 1.75 -2.03 -3.70
CA CYS A 203 1.18 -1.26 -2.59
C CYS A 203 -0.35 -1.39 -2.59
N GLY A 204 -1.00 -1.23 -3.75
CA GLY A 204 -2.45 -1.35 -3.86
C GLY A 204 -2.98 -2.74 -3.49
N ILE A 205 -2.25 -3.81 -3.84
CA ILE A 205 -2.59 -5.18 -3.41
C ILE A 205 -2.47 -5.31 -1.89
N ALA A 206 -1.38 -4.80 -1.29
CA ALA A 206 -1.17 -4.85 0.15
C ALA A 206 -2.28 -4.07 0.90
N GLU A 207 -2.64 -2.87 0.42
CA GLU A 207 -3.72 -2.06 0.98
C GLU A 207 -5.12 -2.72 0.90
N ALA A 208 -5.33 -3.63 -0.05
CA ALA A 208 -6.57 -4.37 -0.21
C ALA A 208 -6.66 -5.63 0.68
N THR A 209 -5.69 -5.83 1.57
CA THR A 209 -5.70 -6.95 2.51
C THR A 209 -6.92 -6.88 3.42
N GLN A 210 -7.62 -8.02 3.49
CA GLN A 210 -8.68 -8.31 4.43
C GLN A 210 -8.43 -9.69 5.04
N VAL A 211 -9.08 -9.98 6.17
CA VAL A 211 -8.94 -11.25 6.89
C VAL A 211 -9.18 -12.46 5.99
N ASP A 212 -10.11 -12.36 5.03
CA ASP A 212 -10.52 -13.44 4.13
C ASP A 212 -9.63 -13.62 2.88
N ASN A 213 -8.71 -12.70 2.61
CA ASN A 213 -7.86 -12.74 1.41
C ASN A 213 -6.35 -12.69 1.72
N VAL A 214 -5.95 -12.38 2.97
CA VAL A 214 -4.55 -12.19 3.37
C VAL A 214 -3.64 -13.38 3.01
N ALA A 215 -4.11 -14.61 3.16
CA ALA A 215 -3.33 -15.80 2.82
C ALA A 215 -3.02 -15.87 1.31
N ALA A 216 -3.99 -15.57 0.46
CA ALA A 216 -3.83 -15.57 -0.99
C ALA A 216 -2.93 -14.40 -1.43
N LEU A 217 -3.19 -13.20 -0.89
CA LEU A 217 -2.43 -12.00 -1.26
C LEU A 217 -0.98 -12.05 -0.77
N PHE A 218 -0.71 -12.51 0.44
CA PHE A 218 0.67 -12.69 0.92
C PHE A 218 1.43 -13.71 0.07
N SER A 219 0.80 -14.86 -0.25
CA SER A 219 1.43 -15.85 -1.15
C SER A 219 1.74 -15.26 -2.52
N PHE A 220 0.93 -14.32 -2.99
CA PHE A 220 1.21 -13.62 -4.24
C PHE A 220 2.37 -12.63 -4.09
N LEU A 221 2.38 -11.83 -3.02
CA LEU A 221 3.32 -10.72 -2.80
C LEU A 221 4.72 -11.17 -2.42
N VAL A 222 4.86 -12.25 -1.64
CA VAL A 222 6.18 -12.74 -1.19
C VAL A 222 7.11 -13.06 -2.36
N ASP A 223 6.56 -13.60 -3.47
CA ASP A 223 7.29 -13.83 -4.72
C ASP A 223 7.92 -12.54 -5.27
N PHE A 224 7.23 -11.40 -5.15
CA PHE A 224 7.71 -10.10 -5.63
C PHE A 224 8.72 -9.47 -4.68
N LEU A 225 8.61 -9.66 -3.37
CA LEU A 225 9.56 -9.10 -2.40
C LEU A 225 11.00 -9.53 -2.72
N SER A 226 11.19 -10.80 -3.10
CA SER A 226 12.49 -11.30 -3.56
C SER A 226 13.01 -10.57 -4.81
N GLY A 227 12.11 -10.28 -5.75
CA GLY A 227 12.42 -9.51 -6.95
C GLY A 227 12.73 -8.04 -6.66
N CYS A 228 12.04 -7.44 -5.69
CA CYS A 228 12.26 -6.06 -5.24
C CYS A 228 13.65 -5.85 -4.65
N ILE A 229 14.21 -6.86 -3.96
CA ILE A 229 15.59 -6.81 -3.46
C ILE A 229 16.58 -6.65 -4.63
N ARG A 230 16.39 -7.39 -5.73
CA ARG A 230 17.21 -7.23 -6.94
C ARG A 230 16.99 -5.87 -7.61
N LEU A 231 15.76 -5.37 -7.63
CA LEU A 231 15.47 -4.03 -8.15
C LEU A 231 16.21 -2.96 -7.36
N MET A 232 16.31 -3.09 -6.04
CA MET A 232 17.03 -2.14 -5.18
C MET A 232 18.53 -2.12 -5.49
N GLU A 233 19.13 -3.25 -5.88
CA GLU A 233 20.52 -3.30 -6.37
C GLU A 233 20.69 -2.58 -7.71
N VAL A 234 19.75 -2.73 -8.65
CA VAL A 234 19.82 -2.14 -10.00
C VAL A 234 19.54 -0.64 -10.00
N TYR A 235 18.61 -0.19 -9.14
CA TYR A 235 18.18 1.21 -9.04
C TYR A 235 18.84 1.96 -7.87
N SER A 236 20.06 1.57 -7.49
CA SER A 236 20.81 2.18 -6.37
C SER A 236 21.00 3.70 -6.48
N ASP A 237 20.96 4.24 -7.69
CA ASP A 237 21.14 5.68 -7.96
C ASP A 237 19.81 6.42 -8.20
N THR A 238 18.67 5.76 -8.00
CA THR A 238 17.33 6.35 -8.22
C THR A 238 16.53 6.40 -6.90
N PRO A 239 16.60 7.51 -6.13
CA PRO A 239 16.04 7.58 -4.79
C PRO A 239 14.54 7.33 -4.75
N GLU A 240 13.77 7.91 -5.68
CA GLU A 240 12.31 7.71 -5.78
C GLU A 240 11.93 6.22 -5.93
N THR A 241 12.73 5.44 -6.66
CA THR A 241 12.47 4.00 -6.84
C THR A 241 12.88 3.20 -5.61
N ILE A 242 13.99 3.56 -4.95
CA ILE A 242 14.39 2.95 -3.67
C ILE A 242 13.30 3.18 -2.63
N ASN A 243 12.83 4.42 -2.50
CA ASN A 243 11.80 4.82 -1.55
C ASN A 243 10.52 4.00 -1.75
N LEU A 244 10.06 3.90 -2.99
CA LEU A 244 8.87 3.11 -3.34
C LEU A 244 9.06 1.59 -3.13
N ILE A 245 10.28 1.06 -3.31
CA ILE A 245 10.57 -0.34 -2.96
C ILE A 245 10.43 -0.53 -1.45
N ILE A 246 10.95 0.37 -0.62
CA ILE A 246 10.80 0.29 0.84
C ILE A 246 9.33 0.41 1.22
N GLU A 247 8.58 1.31 0.59
CA GLU A 247 7.14 1.52 0.80
C GLU A 247 6.33 0.23 0.55
N VAL A 248 6.65 -0.56 -0.49
CA VAL A 248 6.01 -1.88 -0.70
C VAL A 248 6.19 -2.79 0.51
N PHE A 249 7.39 -2.86 1.10
CA PHE A 249 7.63 -3.68 2.29
C PHE A 249 6.91 -3.13 3.51
N VAL A 250 6.86 -1.80 3.67
CA VAL A 250 6.10 -1.13 4.74
C VAL A 250 4.63 -1.50 4.65
N GLU A 251 4.01 -1.39 3.49
CA GLU A 251 2.59 -1.71 3.29
C GLU A 251 2.30 -3.19 3.54
N VAL A 252 3.15 -4.10 3.04
CA VAL A 252 2.99 -5.54 3.31
C VAL A 252 3.09 -5.85 4.80
N ALA A 253 4.11 -5.31 5.49
CA ALA A 253 4.27 -5.50 6.92
C ALA A 253 3.08 -4.92 7.68
N HIS A 254 2.72 -3.67 7.40
CA HIS A 254 1.64 -2.95 8.08
C HIS A 254 0.28 -3.64 7.95
N LYS A 255 -0.05 -4.13 6.75
CA LYS A 255 -1.39 -4.69 6.46
C LYS A 255 -1.50 -6.19 6.73
N GLN A 256 -0.39 -6.94 6.71
CA GLN A 256 -0.47 -8.41 6.70
C GLN A 256 0.15 -9.07 7.93
N ILE A 257 1.21 -8.53 8.54
CA ILE A 257 2.04 -9.24 9.55
C ILE A 257 1.23 -9.82 10.73
N CYS A 258 0.22 -9.09 11.20
CA CYS A 258 -0.62 -9.50 12.32
C CYS A 258 -1.51 -10.71 12.02
N TYR A 259 -1.75 -11.03 10.75
CA TYR A 259 -2.55 -12.18 10.33
C TYR A 259 -1.71 -13.40 9.89
N LEU A 260 -0.39 -13.25 9.75
CA LEU A 260 0.48 -14.32 9.27
C LEU A 260 0.86 -15.27 10.40
N GLY A 261 0.83 -16.58 10.17
CA GLY A 261 1.42 -17.55 11.11
C GLY A 261 2.96 -17.51 11.10
N GLU A 262 3.60 -18.20 12.05
CA GLU A 262 5.05 -18.17 12.29
C GLU A 262 5.90 -18.35 11.03
N THR A 263 5.64 -19.36 10.21
CA THR A 263 6.41 -19.64 8.99
C THR A 263 6.38 -18.48 8.01
N ARG A 264 5.20 -17.92 7.76
CA ARG A 264 5.02 -16.80 6.81
C ARG A 264 5.57 -15.50 7.37
N SER A 265 5.46 -15.28 8.67
CA SER A 265 6.13 -14.16 9.34
C SER A 265 7.65 -14.27 9.20
N SER A 266 8.23 -15.46 9.35
CA SER A 266 9.67 -15.70 9.13
C SER A 266 10.10 -15.35 7.71
N GLU A 267 9.33 -15.75 6.68
CA GLU A 267 9.61 -15.38 5.29
C GLU A 267 9.63 -13.86 5.09
N LEU A 268 8.68 -13.14 5.70
CA LEU A 268 8.64 -11.68 5.64
C LEU A 268 9.83 -11.05 6.39
N TYR A 269 10.19 -11.56 7.57
CA TYR A 269 11.36 -11.10 8.32
C TYR A 269 12.66 -11.29 7.54
N GLU A 270 12.84 -12.44 6.88
CA GLU A 270 13.98 -12.71 6.02
C GLU A 270 14.05 -11.74 4.84
N ALA A 271 12.92 -11.48 4.18
CA ALA A 271 12.85 -10.53 3.07
C ALA A 271 13.16 -9.09 3.52
N CYS A 272 12.60 -8.65 4.65
CA CYS A 272 12.89 -7.33 5.24
C CYS A 272 14.36 -7.19 5.64
N LEU A 273 14.97 -8.23 6.22
CA LEU A 273 16.38 -8.21 6.59
C LEU A 273 17.27 -8.09 5.34
N ALA A 274 16.98 -8.87 4.30
CA ALA A 274 17.72 -8.81 3.04
C ALA A 274 17.59 -7.44 2.36
N LEU A 275 16.39 -6.84 2.36
CA LEU A 275 16.16 -5.46 1.91
C LEU A 275 17.08 -4.47 2.64
N LEU A 276 17.06 -4.49 3.98
CA LEU A 276 17.86 -3.58 4.81
C LEU A 276 19.37 -3.77 4.59
N GLN A 277 19.82 -5.01 4.38
CA GLN A 277 21.21 -5.32 4.07
C GLN A 277 21.64 -4.71 2.72
N VAL A 278 20.81 -4.85 1.69
CA VAL A 278 21.07 -4.28 0.36
C VAL A 278 21.05 -2.74 0.43
N TYR A 279 20.06 -2.15 1.08
CA TYR A 279 20.00 -0.71 1.30
C TYR A 279 21.27 -0.19 2.00
N ALA A 280 21.68 -0.80 3.12
CA ALA A 280 22.88 -0.40 3.85
C ALA A 280 24.16 -0.54 3.01
N LYS A 281 24.26 -1.60 2.20
CA LYS A 281 25.38 -1.80 1.26
C LYS A 281 25.43 -0.71 0.19
N ASN A 282 24.29 -0.36 -0.41
CA ASN A 282 24.20 0.66 -1.45
C ASN A 282 24.57 2.04 -0.90
N THR A 283 24.07 2.39 0.29
CA THR A 283 24.38 3.66 0.97
C THR A 283 25.85 3.77 1.38
N ARG A 284 26.51 2.66 1.74
CA ARG A 284 27.95 2.64 2.10
C ARG A 284 28.87 2.65 0.89
N SER A 285 28.53 1.88 -0.15
CA SER A 285 29.35 1.75 -1.37
C SER A 285 29.27 3.00 -2.24
N SER A 286 28.09 3.60 -2.31
CA SER A 286 27.89 4.92 -2.91
C SER A 286 28.23 6.02 -1.91
N GLY A 287 29.46 6.01 -1.36
CA GLY A 287 30.01 7.21 -0.74
C GLY A 287 29.96 8.31 -1.79
N ARG A 288 28.88 9.10 -1.79
CA ARG A 288 28.38 9.94 -2.89
C ARG A 288 29.46 10.95 -3.31
N GLN A 289 30.41 10.52 -4.14
CA GLN A 289 31.58 11.31 -4.50
C GLN A 289 31.24 12.47 -5.43
N HIS A 290 30.00 12.57 -5.95
CA HIS A 290 29.63 13.62 -6.92
C HIS A 290 28.38 14.45 -6.62
N ALA A 291 27.67 14.23 -5.50
CA ALA A 291 26.68 15.18 -5.01
C ALA A 291 26.36 14.88 -3.53
N PRO A 292 26.20 15.90 -2.66
CA PRO A 292 25.61 15.64 -1.35
C PRO A 292 24.23 14.98 -1.56
N PRO A 293 23.86 13.98 -0.74
CA PRO A 293 22.46 13.62 -0.61
C PRO A 293 21.64 14.89 -0.48
N GLN A 294 20.54 15.03 -1.21
CA GLN A 294 19.51 15.92 -0.69
C GLN A 294 19.06 15.29 0.62
N GLU A 295 19.24 16.02 1.73
CA GLU A 295 18.89 15.53 3.08
C GLU A 295 17.44 15.02 3.14
N GLU A 296 16.58 15.55 2.27
CA GLU A 296 15.17 15.20 2.09
C GLU A 296 14.94 13.75 1.59
N ASP A 297 15.74 13.26 0.64
CA ASP A 297 15.60 11.88 0.13
C ASP A 297 15.99 10.86 1.21
N GLN A 298 17.13 11.11 1.87
CA GLN A 298 17.61 10.27 2.96
C GLN A 298 16.64 10.31 4.15
N TYR A 299 15.97 11.44 4.37
CA TYR A 299 14.92 11.58 5.37
C TYR A 299 13.72 10.65 5.08
N GLN A 300 13.22 10.61 3.85
CA GLN A 300 12.06 9.78 3.51
C GLN A 300 12.38 8.29 3.64
N ASP A 301 13.57 7.87 3.20
CA ASP A 301 13.98 6.46 3.33
C ASP A 301 14.10 6.03 4.79
N LEU A 302 14.67 6.88 5.65
CA LEU A 302 14.77 6.60 7.09
C LEU A 302 13.39 6.54 7.76
N LEU A 303 12.47 7.42 7.36
CA LEU A 303 11.10 7.42 7.88
C LEU A 303 10.40 6.08 7.58
N LEU A 304 10.47 5.62 6.32
CA LEU A 304 9.90 4.34 5.91
C LEU A 304 10.58 3.15 6.59
N ILE A 305 11.91 3.17 6.74
CA ILE A 305 12.62 2.10 7.46
C ILE A 305 12.15 2.03 8.91
N MET A 306 12.04 3.14 9.63
CA MET A 306 11.56 3.12 11.01
C MET A 306 10.10 2.65 11.11
N GLU A 307 9.26 3.05 10.16
CA GLU A 307 7.88 2.57 10.07
C GLU A 307 7.82 1.06 9.81
N LEU A 308 8.63 0.54 8.89
CA LEU A 308 8.78 -0.89 8.65
C LEU A 308 9.14 -1.63 9.94
N LEU A 309 10.19 -1.19 10.63
CA LEU A 309 10.64 -1.82 11.88
C LEU A 309 9.56 -1.79 12.97
N THR A 310 8.84 -0.67 13.09
CA THR A 310 7.72 -0.54 14.04
C THR A 310 6.58 -1.50 13.69
N ASN A 311 6.23 -1.63 12.40
CA ASN A 311 5.21 -2.57 11.94
C ASN A 311 5.62 -4.03 12.20
N LEU A 312 6.89 -4.39 12.04
CA LEU A 312 7.37 -5.75 12.37
C LEU A 312 7.27 -6.04 13.87
N LEU A 313 7.54 -5.06 14.74
CA LEU A 313 7.36 -5.19 16.18
C LEU A 313 5.90 -5.28 16.62
N SER A 314 4.97 -4.71 15.83
CA SER A 314 3.55 -4.66 16.20
C SER A 314 2.91 -6.05 16.38
N LYS A 315 3.45 -7.07 15.71
CA LYS A 315 2.96 -8.45 15.82
C LYS A 315 3.08 -8.99 17.25
N GLU A 316 4.10 -8.56 18.01
CA GLU A 316 4.29 -9.00 19.40
C GLU A 316 3.16 -8.52 20.33
N PHE A 317 2.41 -7.48 19.93
CA PHE A 317 1.23 -6.98 20.66
C PHE A 317 -0.10 -7.39 20.02
N ILE A 318 -0.14 -7.50 18.70
CA ILE A 318 -1.34 -7.72 17.91
C ILE A 318 -1.09 -8.93 17.01
N ASP A 319 -1.32 -10.12 17.56
CA ASP A 319 -1.26 -11.36 16.81
C ASP A 319 -2.66 -11.95 16.63
N PHE A 320 -3.17 -11.87 15.40
CA PHE A 320 -4.42 -12.48 14.98
C PHE A 320 -4.21 -13.85 14.31
N SER A 321 -2.98 -14.36 14.24
CA SER A 321 -2.68 -15.63 13.56
C SER A 321 -3.38 -16.85 14.19
N ASP A 322 -3.73 -16.78 15.48
CA ASP A 322 -4.49 -17.81 16.20
C ASP A 322 -5.99 -17.81 15.88
N SER A 323 -6.51 -16.77 15.22
CA SER A 323 -7.95 -16.49 15.12
C SER A 323 -8.70 -17.30 14.05
N ASP A 324 -8.02 -18.12 13.25
CA ASP A 324 -8.68 -18.84 12.15
C ASP A 324 -8.17 -20.27 11.99
N GLU A 325 -9.10 -21.23 12.09
CA GLU A 325 -8.92 -22.64 11.69
C GLU A 325 -8.51 -22.78 10.20
N VAL A 326 -8.61 -21.70 9.42
CA VAL A 326 -8.20 -21.60 8.00
C VAL A 326 -6.69 -21.88 7.79
N PHE A 327 -5.85 -21.68 8.82
CA PHE A 327 -4.42 -21.97 8.75
C PHE A 327 -4.02 -23.38 9.21
N ARG A 328 -4.98 -24.19 9.71
CA ARG A 328 -4.75 -25.61 10.00
C ARG A 328 -4.93 -26.46 8.75
N ASN A 329 -3.91 -26.47 7.88
CA ASN A 329 -3.66 -27.69 7.11
C ASN A 329 -3.16 -28.77 8.09
N PRO A 330 -3.69 -30.01 8.07
CA PRO A 330 -3.25 -31.09 8.95
C PRO A 330 -1.80 -31.57 8.70
N ASP A 331 -1.10 -31.00 7.71
CA ASP A 331 0.30 -31.25 7.39
C ASP A 331 1.29 -30.25 8.02
N GLN A 332 0.93 -29.58 9.11
CA GLN A 332 1.93 -28.89 9.94
C GLN A 332 2.83 -29.93 10.66
N GLY A 333 3.76 -30.49 9.89
CA GLY A 333 4.92 -31.19 10.41
C GLY A 333 5.71 -30.28 11.35
N ALA A 334 6.30 -30.90 12.37
CA ALA A 334 7.09 -30.26 13.41
C ALA A 334 8.02 -29.15 12.87
N PRO A 335 8.24 -28.06 13.64
CA PRO A 335 9.12 -26.97 13.24
C PRO A 335 10.48 -27.53 12.82
N ALA A 336 10.90 -27.19 11.60
CA ALA A 336 12.20 -27.58 11.09
C ALA A 336 13.29 -26.99 12.01
N PRO A 337 14.28 -27.79 12.47
CA PRO A 337 15.33 -27.31 13.34
C PRO A 337 16.35 -26.51 12.52
N GLY A 338 16.06 -25.23 12.34
CA GLY A 338 16.95 -24.22 11.76
C GLY A 338 16.68 -22.89 12.45
N ARG A 339 17.71 -22.07 12.65
CA ARG A 339 17.54 -20.72 13.21
C ARG A 339 16.76 -19.87 12.20
N THR A 340 15.45 -19.75 12.40
CA THR A 340 14.60 -18.83 11.64
C THR A 340 14.91 -17.39 12.05
N VAL A 341 14.85 -16.46 11.10
CA VAL A 341 15.05 -15.03 11.38
C VAL A 341 13.84 -14.51 12.16
N SER A 342 14.09 -13.93 13.34
CA SER A 342 13.05 -13.36 14.18
C SER A 342 12.87 -11.86 13.97
N ALA A 343 11.72 -11.30 14.38
CA ALA A 343 11.48 -9.85 14.37
C ALA A 343 12.61 -9.08 15.05
N VAL A 344 13.11 -9.60 16.18
CA VAL A 344 14.24 -9.03 16.94
C VAL A 344 15.49 -8.90 16.08
N ASP A 345 15.85 -9.94 15.33
CA ASP A 345 17.05 -9.94 14.51
C ASP A 345 16.97 -8.84 13.43
N VAL A 346 15.79 -8.68 12.80
CA VAL A 346 15.55 -7.64 11.78
C VAL A 346 15.60 -6.25 12.39
N VAL A 347 14.94 -6.05 13.53
CA VAL A 347 14.85 -4.75 14.20
C VAL A 347 16.19 -4.29 14.72
N LEU A 348 16.96 -5.17 15.38
CA LEU A 348 18.30 -4.83 15.83
C LEU A 348 19.21 -4.48 14.65
N TYR A 349 19.11 -5.22 13.54
CA TYR A 349 19.86 -4.89 12.33
C TYR A 349 19.45 -3.53 11.74
N GLY A 350 18.15 -3.25 11.63
CA GLY A 350 17.63 -1.99 11.12
C GLY A 350 17.96 -0.79 12.00
N VAL A 351 17.89 -0.94 13.32
CA VAL A 351 18.30 0.09 14.28
C VAL A 351 19.80 0.42 14.14
N ASN A 352 20.66 -0.57 13.85
CA ASN A 352 22.07 -0.32 13.55
C ASN A 352 22.30 0.47 12.24
N ILE A 353 21.32 0.52 11.34
CA ILE A 353 21.34 1.38 10.15
C ILE A 353 20.85 2.79 10.51
N VAL A 354 19.74 2.88 11.24
CA VAL A 354 19.08 4.15 11.57
C VAL A 354 19.91 4.98 12.54
N LEU A 355 20.36 4.40 13.67
CA LEU A 355 21.01 5.13 14.76
C LEU A 355 22.20 6.02 14.33
N PRO A 356 23.17 5.54 13.52
CA PRO A 356 24.29 6.38 13.09
C PRO A 356 23.88 7.52 12.17
N LEU A 357 22.73 7.40 11.49
CA LEU A 357 22.25 8.38 10.51
C LEU A 357 21.36 9.44 11.16
N MET A 358 20.81 9.18 12.35
CA MET A 358 19.97 10.12 13.09
C MET A 358 20.79 11.24 13.73
N SER A 359 21.00 12.34 12.98
CA SER A 359 21.64 13.55 13.48
C SER A 359 20.69 14.46 14.26
N GLN A 360 21.23 15.42 15.03
CA GLN A 360 20.42 16.44 15.70
C GLN A 360 19.61 17.29 14.71
N ASP A 361 20.12 17.50 13.49
CA ASP A 361 19.39 18.26 12.46
C ASP A 361 18.22 17.47 11.90
N LEU A 362 18.37 16.16 11.69
CA LEU A 362 17.27 15.30 11.25
C LEU A 362 16.19 15.15 12.32
N LEU A 363 16.55 15.16 13.61
CA LEU A 363 15.57 15.11 14.71
C LEU A 363 14.75 16.40 14.85
N LYS A 364 15.09 17.50 14.14
CA LYS A 364 14.23 18.70 14.07
C LYS A 364 12.95 18.44 13.28
N PHE A 365 12.94 17.44 12.39
CA PHE A 365 11.74 17.08 11.64
C PHE A 365 10.76 16.33 12.55
N PRO A 366 9.55 16.86 12.82
CA PRO A 366 8.66 16.30 13.84
C PRO A 366 8.24 14.85 13.58
N SER A 367 7.95 14.50 12.33
CA SER A 367 7.50 13.16 11.96
C SER A 367 8.60 12.11 12.18
N LEU A 368 9.83 12.40 11.74
CA LEU A 368 10.98 11.53 11.91
C LEU A 368 11.36 11.37 13.38
N CYS A 369 11.40 12.48 14.12
CA CYS A 369 11.63 12.47 15.56
C CYS A 369 10.61 11.58 16.28
N ASN A 370 9.31 11.78 16.00
CA ASN A 370 8.25 10.96 16.61
C ASN A 370 8.39 9.48 16.27
N GLN A 371 8.64 9.13 15.00
CA GLN A 371 8.82 7.72 14.60
C GLN A 371 10.07 7.09 15.21
N TYR A 372 11.17 7.84 15.31
CA TYR A 372 12.40 7.38 15.95
C TYR A 372 12.19 7.06 17.42
N TYR A 373 11.62 7.98 18.21
CA TYR A 373 11.38 7.72 19.63
C TYR A 373 10.32 6.65 19.85
N LYS A 374 9.29 6.55 19.01
CA LYS A 374 8.36 5.41 19.05
C LYS A 374 9.12 4.09 18.90
N LEU A 375 9.93 3.94 17.85
CA LEU A 375 10.69 2.72 17.60
C LEU A 375 11.62 2.38 18.77
N VAL A 376 12.34 3.37 19.31
CA VAL A 376 13.21 3.19 20.47
C VAL A 376 12.41 2.72 21.68
N THR A 377 11.29 3.39 22.00
CA THR A 377 10.43 3.00 23.12
C THR A 377 9.89 1.58 22.95
N PHE A 378 9.38 1.23 21.76
CA PHE A 378 8.92 -0.14 21.46
C PHE A 378 10.04 -1.17 21.65
N MET A 379 11.25 -0.90 21.15
CA MET A 379 12.38 -1.80 21.32
C MET A 379 12.73 -2.00 22.81
N CYS A 380 12.66 -0.94 23.61
CA CYS A 380 12.95 -0.99 25.04
C CYS A 380 11.88 -1.71 25.85
N GLU A 381 10.60 -1.56 25.49
CA GLU A 381 9.49 -2.21 26.17
C GLU A 381 9.42 -3.71 25.85
N ILE A 382 9.70 -4.10 24.60
CA ILE A 382 9.54 -5.50 24.15
C ILE A 382 10.80 -6.32 24.42
N PHE A 383 11.99 -5.75 24.19
CA PHE A 383 13.26 -6.47 24.25
C PHE A 383 14.32 -5.76 25.13
N PRO A 384 14.02 -5.44 26.40
CA PRO A 384 14.94 -4.72 27.28
C PRO A 384 16.28 -5.44 27.46
N GLU A 385 16.29 -6.77 27.40
CA GLU A 385 17.50 -7.59 27.53
C GLU A 385 18.46 -7.46 26.34
N LYS A 386 18.00 -6.95 25.19
CA LYS A 386 18.81 -6.74 23.99
C LYS A 386 19.52 -5.40 23.98
N ILE A 387 19.04 -4.40 24.72
CA ILE A 387 19.65 -3.07 24.78
C ILE A 387 21.11 -3.12 25.26
N PRO A 388 21.47 -3.83 26.35
CA PRO A 388 22.86 -3.90 26.81
C PRO A 388 23.77 -4.70 25.87
N GLN A 389 23.19 -5.46 24.92
CA GLN A 389 23.91 -6.26 23.94
C GLN A 389 24.25 -5.46 22.68
N LEU A 390 23.75 -4.22 22.57
CA LEU A 390 24.10 -3.33 21.47
C LEU A 390 25.61 -3.00 21.50
N PRO A 391 26.23 -2.76 20.33
CA PRO A 391 27.58 -2.23 20.26
C PRO A 391 27.74 -0.95 21.09
N GLU A 392 28.88 -0.78 21.74
CA GLU A 392 29.11 0.31 22.71
C GLU A 392 28.81 1.70 22.14
N ASP A 393 29.19 1.96 20.89
CA ASP A 393 28.93 3.24 20.22
C ASP A 393 27.43 3.49 20.00
N LEU A 394 26.67 2.45 19.62
CA LEU A 394 25.24 2.55 19.39
C LEU A 394 24.46 2.69 20.70
N PHE A 395 24.90 1.99 21.75
CA PHE A 395 24.34 2.17 23.09
C PHE A 395 24.54 3.61 23.57
N LYS A 396 25.74 4.19 23.40
CA LYS A 396 26.00 5.59 23.73
C LYS A 396 25.12 6.54 22.91
N SER A 397 25.02 6.35 21.60
CA SER A 397 24.15 7.15 20.73
C SER A 397 22.68 7.08 21.15
N LEU A 398 22.21 5.90 21.54
CA LEU A 398 20.86 5.70 22.06
C LEU A 398 20.64 6.47 23.36
N MET A 399 21.56 6.37 24.33
CA MET A 399 21.46 7.08 25.61
C MET A 399 21.48 8.60 25.43
N VAL A 400 22.36 9.13 24.57
CA VAL A 400 22.40 10.57 24.23
C VAL A 400 21.08 11.01 23.58
N SER A 401 20.51 10.18 22.72
CA SER A 401 19.21 10.45 22.12
C SER A 401 18.11 10.53 23.18
N LEU A 402 18.03 9.56 24.09
CA LEU A 402 17.04 9.57 25.18
C LEU A 402 17.18 10.80 26.08
N GLU A 403 18.41 11.19 26.44
CA GLU A 403 18.67 12.41 27.21
C GLU A 403 18.13 13.66 26.46
N LEU A 404 18.43 13.78 25.17
CA LEU A 404 17.90 14.86 24.33
C LEU A 404 16.36 14.85 24.25
N GLY A 405 15.75 13.66 24.14
CA GLY A 405 14.30 13.43 24.16
C GLY A 405 13.62 13.99 25.41
N LEU A 406 14.26 13.81 26.57
CA LEU A 406 13.80 14.29 27.87
C LEU A 406 13.97 15.80 28.05
N THR A 407 15.02 16.41 27.47
CA THR A 407 15.39 17.80 27.76
C THR A 407 14.94 18.83 26.71
N SER A 408 14.69 18.42 25.46
CA SER A 408 14.70 19.37 24.34
C SER A 408 13.58 19.23 23.31
N TYR A 409 12.76 18.18 23.37
CA TYR A 409 11.75 17.87 22.34
C TYR A 409 10.29 18.02 22.84
N PRO A 410 9.28 17.99 21.94
CA PRO A 410 7.87 18.19 22.29
C PRO A 410 7.37 17.21 23.38
N PRO A 411 6.28 17.56 24.10
CA PRO A 411 5.80 16.76 25.23
C PRO A 411 5.55 15.28 24.92
N THR A 412 5.10 14.96 23.70
CA THR A 412 4.90 13.57 23.24
C THR A 412 6.19 12.76 23.24
N VAL A 413 7.29 13.36 22.77
CA VAL A 413 8.61 12.72 22.75
C VAL A 413 9.15 12.58 24.17
N MET A 414 8.98 13.61 25.00
CA MET A 414 9.38 13.56 26.41
C MET A 414 8.68 12.43 27.17
N VAL A 415 7.38 12.20 26.93
CA VAL A 415 6.64 11.07 27.52
C VAL A 415 7.18 9.73 27.04
N LEU A 416 7.43 9.57 25.73
CA LEU A 416 8.00 8.34 25.17
C LEU A 416 9.40 8.04 25.74
N SER A 417 10.23 9.07 25.92
CA SER A 417 11.56 8.92 26.52
C SER A 417 11.52 8.66 28.03
N GLN A 418 10.44 9.01 28.74
CA GLN A 418 10.26 8.66 30.16
C GLN A 418 9.81 7.20 30.37
N SER A 419 9.19 6.60 29.36
CA SER A 419 8.76 5.19 29.39
C SER A 419 9.90 4.19 29.17
N VAL A 420 11.05 4.66 28.69
CA VAL A 420 12.30 3.91 28.49
C VAL A 420 13.18 3.99 29.73
#